data_AF-A0A7J9VY62-F1
#
_entry.id   AF-A0A7J9VY62-F1
#
_cell.length_a   1.000
_cell.length_b   1.000
_cell.length_c   1.000
_cell.angle_alpha   90.00
_cell.angle_beta   90.00
_cell.angle_gamma   90.00
#
_symmetry.space_group_name_H-M   'P 1'
#
loop_
_entity.id
_entity.type
_entity.pdbx_description
1 polymer ?
#
loop_
_entity_poly.entity_id
_entity_poly.type
_entity_poly.pdbx_seq_one_letter_code
_entity_poly.pdbx_strand_id
1 'polypeptide(L)'
;MLTTVEERPVEVVALRAGPRWRLPHPVSAWNAVLVAAGVVAAWLLGWQQRWIADDGLIVLRTVRQLLVGNGPVFNAGERIEANTSTAWTAVLTVVGSVPGVSLEAAAVFVGLAFGAAGIGLGCDAARRLHSTRVVLVPLGVVVVLALPPARDFLTSGLETGLVTLWMAGTWWLLVVLARQRRTGAVSWLAAVALGIGPLVRPDLGIFAILGLLVLVATLRPGWQRLLGLAGAAAAVPVGYEIFRAGYYGLLVPASALAKEAARVRWQDGIAYLQDTVATYWLWLPVGCGLLVLAVLVGRREDGRTGGPPSPSPSCPWSRGCSPRCTWCGWAVTSCTAGCCSRRSPRCCCRSSSYR
;
A
#
# COMPACT_ATOMS: atom_id res chain seq x y z
N MET A 1 -36.36 -48.86 49.54
CA MET A 1 -36.15 -48.07 48.31
C MET A 1 -35.80 -46.65 48.74
N LEU A 2 -34.54 -46.39 49.06
CA LEU A 2 -34.03 -45.07 49.44
C LEU A 2 -32.75 -44.86 48.62
N THR A 3 -32.84 -43.91 47.70
CA THR A 3 -31.86 -43.57 46.68
C THR A 3 -30.66 -42.85 47.30
N THR A 4 -29.46 -43.38 47.06
CA THR A 4 -28.19 -42.70 47.33
C THR A 4 -28.03 -41.52 46.38
N VAL A 5 -27.85 -40.32 46.95
CA VAL A 5 -27.53 -39.10 46.20
C VAL A 5 -26.03 -39.16 45.82
N GLU A 6 -25.76 -39.17 44.53
CA GLU A 6 -24.41 -39.16 43.96
C GLU A 6 -23.95 -37.71 43.75
N GLU A 7 -23.03 -37.23 44.61
CA GLU A 7 -22.40 -35.92 44.46
C GLU A 7 -21.46 -35.93 43.26
N ARG A 8 -21.81 -35.18 42.20
CA ARG A 8 -20.90 -34.93 41.07
C ARG A 8 -19.97 -33.76 41.41
N PRO A 9 -18.65 -33.88 41.18
CA PRO A 9 -17.73 -32.76 41.35
C PRO A 9 -18.03 -31.66 40.33
N VAL A 10 -18.11 -30.42 40.80
CA VAL A 10 -18.28 -29.22 39.97
C VAL A 10 -17.03 -29.02 39.12
N GLU A 11 -17.17 -29.22 37.81
CA GLU A 11 -16.10 -28.97 36.85
C GLU A 11 -15.89 -27.46 36.73
N VAL A 12 -14.81 -26.96 37.33
CA VAL A 12 -14.42 -25.55 37.22
C VAL A 12 -13.95 -25.31 35.79
N VAL A 13 -14.84 -24.77 34.96
CA VAL A 13 -14.53 -24.31 33.60
C VAL A 13 -13.43 -23.25 33.70
N ALA A 14 -12.20 -23.63 33.39
CA ALA A 14 -11.07 -22.72 33.32
C ALA A 14 -11.38 -21.63 32.29
N LEU A 15 -11.66 -20.41 32.78
CA LEU A 15 -11.83 -19.23 31.96
C LEU A 15 -10.59 -19.09 31.06
N ARG A 16 -10.81 -19.23 29.75
CA ARG A 16 -9.77 -18.98 28.73
C ARG A 16 -9.17 -17.61 29.03
N ALA A 17 -7.88 -17.58 29.34
CA ALA A 17 -7.13 -16.35 29.55
C ALA A 17 -7.46 -15.37 28.42
N GLY A 18 -8.00 -14.20 28.76
CA GLY A 18 -8.34 -13.14 27.81
C GLY A 18 -7.11 -12.70 26.99
N PRO A 19 -7.31 -11.88 25.96
CA PRO A 19 -6.23 -11.42 25.10
C PRO A 19 -5.16 -10.75 25.96
N ARG A 20 -4.01 -11.40 26.12
CA ARG A 20 -2.84 -10.78 26.77
C ARG A 20 -2.42 -9.62 25.88
N TRP A 21 -2.64 -8.39 26.34
CA TRP A 21 -2.11 -7.17 25.72
C TRP A 21 -0.57 -7.27 25.71
N ARG A 22 -0.01 -7.83 24.64
CA ARG A 22 1.43 -7.84 24.43
C ARG A 22 1.83 -6.42 24.08
N LEU A 23 2.66 -5.80 24.92
CA LEU A 23 3.29 -4.53 24.61
C LEU A 23 3.96 -4.63 23.23
N PRO A 24 3.81 -3.61 22.36
CA PRO A 24 4.41 -3.63 21.04
C PRO A 24 5.92 -3.77 21.16
N HIS A 25 6.51 -4.62 20.31
CA HIS A 25 7.96 -4.76 20.21
C HIS A 25 8.58 -3.38 19.94
N PRO A 26 9.73 -3.00 20.55
CA PRO A 26 10.30 -1.66 20.41
C PRO A 26 10.47 -1.21 18.95
N VAL A 27 10.82 -2.12 18.05
CA VAL A 27 10.90 -1.88 16.60
C VAL A 27 9.55 -1.50 15.96
N SER A 28 8.45 -2.10 16.43
CA SER A 28 7.10 -1.74 15.97
C SER A 28 6.70 -0.34 16.43
N ALA A 29 7.13 0.08 17.62
CA ALA A 29 6.90 1.44 18.11
C ALA A 29 7.71 2.44 17.27
N TRP A 30 8.98 2.15 16.96
CA TRP A 30 9.80 2.98 16.08
C TRP A 30 9.19 3.14 14.69
N ASN A 31 8.71 2.06 14.08
CA ASN A 31 8.06 2.15 12.77
C ASN A 31 6.78 3.01 12.82
N ALA A 32 6.02 2.95 13.91
CA ALA A 32 4.84 3.82 14.09
C ALA A 32 5.25 5.30 14.23
N VAL A 33 6.33 5.58 14.97
CA VAL A 33 6.89 6.93 15.10
C VAL A 33 7.35 7.47 13.75
N LEU A 34 8.03 6.65 12.94
CA LEU A 34 8.48 7.06 11.60
C LEU A 34 7.31 7.34 10.64
N VAL A 35 6.24 6.55 10.70
CA VAL A 35 4.99 6.84 9.98
C VAL A 35 4.42 8.19 10.42
N ALA A 36 4.28 8.40 11.73
CA ALA A 36 3.75 9.64 12.28
C ALA A 36 4.62 10.85 11.91
N ALA A 37 5.94 10.71 11.96
CA ALA A 37 6.89 11.74 11.56
C ALA A 37 6.73 12.11 10.08
N GLY A 38 6.55 11.13 9.19
CA GLY A 38 6.28 11.40 7.77
C GLY A 38 4.97 12.16 7.54
N VAL A 39 3.90 11.79 8.25
CA VAL A 39 2.60 12.49 8.19
C VAL A 39 2.73 13.93 8.69
N VAL A 40 3.37 14.12 9.84
CA VAL A 40 3.59 15.45 10.44
C VAL A 40 4.48 16.30 9.54
N ALA A 41 5.56 15.74 8.98
CA ALA A 41 6.42 16.46 8.05
C ALA A 41 5.65 16.91 6.79
N ALA A 42 4.85 16.02 6.20
CA ALA A 42 4.00 16.37 5.04
C ALA A 42 3.03 17.50 5.37
N TRP A 43 2.37 17.42 6.52
CA TRP A 43 1.44 18.44 6.98
C TRP A 43 2.13 19.79 7.18
N LEU A 44 3.25 19.82 7.92
CA LEU A 44 3.98 21.06 8.22
C LEU A 44 4.56 21.70 6.97
N LEU A 45 5.20 20.91 6.10
CA LEU A 45 5.84 21.41 4.88
C LEU A 45 4.80 21.94 3.89
N GLY A 46 3.70 21.21 3.68
CA GLY A 46 2.60 21.69 2.84
C GLY A 46 1.92 22.93 3.42
N TRP A 47 1.73 22.99 4.73
CA TRP A 47 1.11 24.16 5.39
C TRP A 47 1.94 25.44 5.27
N GLN A 48 3.27 25.32 5.37
CA GLN A 48 4.20 26.44 5.24
C GLN A 48 4.17 27.07 3.84
N GLN A 49 3.89 26.27 2.81
CA GLN A 49 3.89 26.71 1.41
C GLN A 49 2.47 26.77 0.82
N ARG A 50 1.43 26.93 1.64
CA ARG A 50 0.04 26.87 1.14
C ARG A 50 -0.27 27.97 0.12
N TRP A 51 -0.83 27.57 -1.01
CA TRP A 51 -1.23 28.44 -2.12
C TRP A 51 -2.33 27.75 -2.94
N ILE A 52 -3.01 28.49 -3.80
CA ILE A 52 -3.95 27.92 -4.77
C ILE A 52 -3.45 28.28 -6.16
N ALA A 53 -3.41 27.29 -7.05
CA ALA A 53 -3.12 27.47 -8.46
C ALA A 53 -4.30 28.11 -9.20
N ASP A 54 -4.00 28.84 -10.27
CA ASP A 54 -5.03 29.42 -11.14
C ASP A 54 -5.98 28.34 -11.68
N ASP A 55 -5.45 27.17 -12.05
CA ASP A 55 -6.24 26.00 -12.44
C ASP A 55 -7.16 25.50 -11.31
N GLY A 56 -6.76 25.67 -10.05
CA GLY A 56 -7.59 25.35 -8.88
C GLY A 56 -8.84 26.24 -8.81
N LEU A 57 -8.74 27.52 -9.21
CA LEU A 57 -9.88 28.43 -9.24
C LEU A 57 -10.94 28.03 -10.26
N ILE A 58 -10.54 27.37 -11.35
CA ILE A 58 -11.47 26.77 -12.32
C ILE A 58 -12.34 25.72 -11.64
N VAL A 59 -11.72 24.84 -10.84
CA VAL A 59 -12.44 23.82 -10.07
C VAL A 59 -13.42 24.47 -9.09
N LEU A 60 -12.97 25.49 -8.34
CA LEU A 60 -13.83 26.17 -7.36
C LEU A 60 -15.04 26.83 -8.02
N ARG A 61 -14.87 27.45 -9.19
CA ARG A 61 -15.98 28.04 -9.93
C ARG A 61 -17.00 26.99 -10.35
N THR A 62 -16.55 25.85 -10.90
CA THR A 62 -17.44 24.74 -11.25
C THR A 62 -18.19 24.20 -10.03
N VAL A 63 -17.51 24.09 -8.88
CA VAL A 63 -18.16 23.69 -7.61
C VAL A 63 -19.22 24.71 -7.18
N ARG A 64 -18.94 26.01 -7.27
CA ARG A 64 -19.94 27.05 -6.97
C ARG A 64 -21.18 26.92 -7.85
N GLN A 65 -21.00 26.70 -9.16
CA GLN A 65 -22.12 26.49 -10.09
C GLN A 65 -22.95 25.27 -9.72
N LEU A 66 -22.30 24.18 -9.33
CA LEU A 66 -22.98 22.97 -8.89
C LEU A 66 -23.78 23.21 -7.60
N LEU A 67 -23.20 23.93 -6.63
CA LEU A 67 -23.86 24.26 -5.35
C LEU A 67 -25.07 25.18 -5.50
N VAL A 68 -25.07 26.10 -6.47
CA VAL A 68 -26.23 26.97 -6.77
C VAL A 68 -27.25 26.33 -7.70
N GLY A 69 -27.03 25.08 -8.14
CA GLY A 69 -27.99 24.30 -8.91
C GLY A 69 -27.89 24.40 -10.44
N ASN A 70 -26.86 25.06 -10.97
CA ASN A 70 -26.64 25.16 -12.42
C ASN A 70 -26.02 23.89 -13.03
N GLY A 71 -25.60 22.95 -12.18
CA GLY A 71 -24.91 21.72 -12.58
C GLY A 71 -23.38 21.86 -12.65
N PRO A 72 -22.67 20.79 -13.03
CA PRO A 72 -21.20 20.74 -13.01
C PRO A 72 -20.58 21.47 -14.21
N VAL A 73 -20.84 22.76 -14.33
CA VAL A 73 -20.44 23.61 -15.46
C VAL A 73 -19.61 24.79 -15.00
N PHE A 74 -18.76 25.33 -15.88
CA PHE A 74 -18.01 26.55 -15.56
C PHE A 74 -18.87 27.82 -15.71
N ASN A 75 -19.70 27.87 -16.76
CA ASN A 75 -20.68 28.93 -17.00
C ASN A 75 -22.09 28.33 -17.05
N ALA A 76 -23.06 29.01 -16.43
CA ALA A 76 -24.44 28.57 -16.47
C ALA A 76 -24.96 28.55 -17.91
N GLY A 77 -25.67 27.47 -18.28
CA GLY A 77 -26.16 27.26 -19.65
C GLY A 77 -25.15 26.60 -20.60
N GLU A 78 -23.85 26.69 -20.33
CA GLU A 78 -22.81 26.02 -21.12
C GLU A 78 -22.51 24.64 -20.53
N ARG A 79 -23.07 23.58 -21.13
CA ARG A 79 -22.82 22.19 -20.69
C ARG A 79 -21.43 21.71 -21.15
N ILE A 80 -20.38 22.29 -20.58
CA ILE A 80 -18.98 21.97 -20.85
C ILE A 80 -18.29 21.48 -19.57
N GLU A 81 -17.70 20.30 -19.63
CA GLU A 81 -16.88 19.73 -18.56
C GLU A 81 -15.49 20.40 -18.52
N ALA A 82 -15.36 21.46 -17.72
CA ALA A 82 -14.12 22.21 -17.60
C ALA A 82 -13.04 21.49 -16.76
N ASN A 83 -13.46 20.69 -15.78
CA ASN A 83 -12.55 20.09 -14.80
C ASN A 83 -12.00 18.75 -15.31
N THR A 84 -10.70 18.51 -15.11
CA THR A 84 -10.09 17.20 -15.44
C THR A 84 -10.36 16.14 -14.37
N SER A 85 -10.42 16.54 -13.08
CA SER A 85 -10.67 15.64 -11.96
C SER A 85 -12.11 15.74 -11.47
N THR A 86 -12.91 14.72 -11.80
CA THR A 86 -14.33 14.68 -11.48
C THR A 86 -14.55 14.29 -10.02
N ALA A 87 -13.73 13.36 -9.50
CA ALA A 87 -13.74 12.98 -8.10
C ALA A 87 -13.32 14.14 -7.18
N TRP A 88 -12.32 14.94 -7.57
CA TRP A 88 -11.92 16.12 -6.78
C TRP A 88 -13.02 17.17 -6.73
N THR A 89 -13.67 17.43 -7.87
CA THR A 89 -14.84 18.31 -7.95
C THR A 89 -15.96 17.83 -7.02
N ALA A 90 -16.26 16.54 -7.03
CA ALA A 90 -17.28 15.95 -6.15
C ALA A 90 -16.91 16.09 -4.66
N VAL A 91 -15.66 15.82 -4.28
CA VAL A 91 -15.18 15.99 -2.90
C VAL A 91 -15.35 17.44 -2.44
N LEU A 92 -14.90 18.41 -3.23
CA LEU A 92 -15.04 19.82 -2.88
C LEU A 92 -16.48 20.29 -2.85
N THR A 93 -17.36 19.71 -3.67
CA THR A 93 -18.79 20.00 -3.61
C THR A 93 -19.40 19.50 -2.30
N VAL A 94 -19.05 18.28 -1.87
CA VAL A 94 -19.54 17.75 -0.59
C VAL A 94 -19.06 18.62 0.57
N VAL A 95 -17.78 18.96 0.63
CA VAL A 95 -17.22 19.78 1.71
C VAL A 95 -17.75 21.21 1.66
N GLY A 96 -17.84 21.80 0.47
CA GLY A 96 -18.34 23.16 0.24
C GLY A 96 -19.86 23.32 0.41
N SER A 97 -20.61 22.22 0.45
CA SER A 97 -22.04 22.25 0.78
C SER A 97 -22.31 22.58 2.25
N VAL A 98 -21.28 22.48 3.10
CA VAL A 98 -21.37 22.83 4.52
C VAL A 98 -21.42 24.36 4.67
N PRO A 99 -22.48 24.92 5.28
CA PRO A 99 -22.61 26.36 5.44
C PRO A 99 -21.42 26.99 6.18
N GLY A 100 -20.90 28.10 5.65
CA GLY A 100 -19.79 28.85 6.26
C GLY A 100 -18.38 28.34 5.91
N VAL A 101 -18.26 27.23 5.18
CA VAL A 101 -16.96 26.75 4.68
C VAL A 101 -16.58 27.50 3.41
N SER A 102 -15.42 28.17 3.41
CA SER A 102 -14.87 28.74 2.18
C SER A 102 -14.29 27.64 1.31
N LEU A 103 -14.62 27.67 0.01
CA LEU A 103 -14.17 26.67 -0.95
C LEU A 103 -12.64 26.67 -1.12
N GLU A 104 -12.04 27.84 -1.00
CA GLU A 104 -10.60 28.06 -1.05
C GLU A 104 -9.91 27.34 0.12
N ALA A 105 -10.42 27.54 1.34
CA ALA A 105 -9.90 26.84 2.51
C ALA A 105 -10.15 25.34 2.40
N ALA A 106 -11.35 24.93 1.96
CA ALA A 106 -11.66 23.52 1.74
C ALA A 106 -10.66 22.86 0.79
N ALA A 107 -10.34 23.50 -0.35
CA ALA A 107 -9.39 22.96 -1.31
C ALA A 107 -7.98 22.78 -0.73
N VAL A 108 -7.49 23.78 0.02
CA VAL A 108 -6.18 23.71 0.68
C VAL A 108 -6.16 22.64 1.78
N PHE A 109 -7.11 22.67 2.71
CA PHE A 109 -7.12 21.77 3.87
C PHE A 109 -7.42 20.33 3.49
N VAL A 110 -8.38 20.09 2.60
CA VAL A 110 -8.71 18.74 2.14
C VAL A 110 -7.57 18.16 1.30
N GLY A 111 -6.96 18.98 0.43
CA GLY A 111 -5.78 18.58 -0.34
C GLY A 111 -4.63 18.15 0.56
N LEU A 112 -4.29 19.00 1.55
CA LEU A 112 -3.25 18.71 2.53
C LEU A 112 -3.57 17.47 3.38
N ALA A 113 -4.81 17.35 3.85
CA ALA A 113 -5.24 16.20 4.65
C ALA A 113 -5.17 14.89 3.87
N PHE A 114 -5.61 14.87 2.61
CA PHE A 114 -5.51 13.70 1.75
C PHE A 114 -4.05 13.35 1.43
N GLY A 115 -3.21 14.34 1.15
CA GLY A 115 -1.79 14.12 0.93
C GLY A 115 -1.07 13.53 2.15
N ALA A 116 -1.30 14.11 3.34
CA ALA A 116 -0.73 13.61 4.59
C ALA A 116 -1.25 12.21 4.95
N ALA A 117 -2.55 11.96 4.78
CA ALA A 117 -3.15 10.64 4.97
C ALA A 117 -2.59 9.60 3.98
N GLY A 118 -2.39 9.98 2.72
CA GLY A 118 -1.76 9.14 1.70
C GLY A 118 -0.35 8.74 2.10
N ILE A 119 0.46 9.68 2.57
CA ILE A 119 1.81 9.39 3.09
C ILE A 119 1.75 8.40 4.26
N GLY A 120 0.83 8.61 5.21
CA GLY A 120 0.62 7.69 6.33
C GLY A 120 0.24 6.28 5.88
N LEU A 121 -0.71 6.15 4.95
CA LEU A 121 -1.13 4.86 4.40
C LEU A 121 0.00 4.17 3.63
N GLY A 122 0.80 4.91 2.86
CA GLY A 122 1.95 4.38 2.14
C GLY A 122 3.01 3.80 3.09
N CYS A 123 3.36 4.53 4.14
CA CYS A 123 4.27 4.03 5.17
C CYS A 123 3.70 2.83 5.93
N ASP A 124 2.40 2.85 6.29
CA ASP A 124 1.77 1.72 6.97
C ASP A 124 1.68 0.48 6.06
N ALA A 125 1.44 0.66 4.76
CA ALA A 125 1.46 -0.42 3.78
C ALA A 125 2.84 -1.05 3.69
N ALA A 126 3.91 -0.24 3.58
CA ALA A 126 5.29 -0.74 3.62
C ALA A 126 5.58 -1.50 4.92
N ARG A 127 5.13 -0.97 6.07
CA ARG A 127 5.26 -1.62 7.38
C ARG A 127 4.54 -2.96 7.49
N ARG A 128 3.42 -3.15 6.81
CA ARG A 128 2.66 -4.42 6.78
C ARG A 128 3.26 -5.44 5.81
N LEU A 129 3.76 -4.94 4.69
CA LEU A 129 4.39 -5.77 3.66
C LEU A 129 5.71 -6.34 4.17
N HIS A 130 6.50 -5.52 4.86
CA HIS A 130 7.74 -5.92 5.50
C HIS A 130 7.48 -6.38 6.96
N SER A 131 8.43 -7.12 7.54
CA SER A 131 8.29 -7.62 8.93
C SER A 131 8.39 -6.48 9.95
N THR A 132 7.59 -6.52 11.01
CA THR A 132 7.65 -5.55 12.14
C THR A 132 8.89 -5.70 13.02
N ARG A 133 9.80 -6.60 12.66
CA ARG A 133 11.05 -6.89 13.40
C ARG A 133 12.25 -6.08 12.90
N VAL A 134 12.10 -5.33 11.81
CA VAL A 134 13.15 -4.47 11.25
C VAL A 134 12.64 -3.02 11.24
N VAL A 135 13.54 -2.08 11.56
CA VAL A 135 13.26 -0.65 11.42
C VAL A 135 13.22 -0.31 9.94
N LEU A 136 12.12 0.29 9.48
CA LEU A 136 11.94 0.67 8.09
C LEU A 136 12.25 2.15 7.92
N VAL A 137 13.19 2.46 7.02
CA VAL A 137 13.49 3.84 6.64
C VAL A 137 12.50 4.26 5.54
N PRO A 138 11.69 5.32 5.73
CA PRO A 138 10.68 5.74 4.76
C PRO A 138 11.31 6.55 3.62
N LEU A 139 12.31 5.97 2.93
CA LEU A 139 13.10 6.65 1.90
C LEU A 139 12.22 7.27 0.81
N GLY A 140 11.16 6.58 0.38
CA GLY A 140 10.20 7.12 -0.60
C GLY A 140 9.55 8.42 -0.15
N VAL A 141 9.13 8.51 1.13
CA VAL A 141 8.55 9.74 1.69
C VAL A 141 9.59 10.84 1.80
N VAL A 142 10.82 10.49 2.20
CA VAL A 142 11.92 11.47 2.26
C VAL A 142 12.21 12.03 0.87
N VAL A 143 12.30 11.20 -0.16
CA VAL A 143 12.54 11.65 -1.55
C VAL A 143 11.38 12.52 -2.04
N VAL A 144 10.12 12.09 -1.83
CA VAL A 144 8.95 12.88 -2.24
C VAL A 144 8.92 14.22 -1.51
N LEU A 145 9.05 14.24 -0.18
CA LEU A 145 9.02 15.50 0.59
C LEU A 145 10.27 16.36 0.40
N ALA A 146 11.39 15.82 -0.08
CA ALA A 146 12.56 16.62 -0.42
C ALA A 146 12.31 17.49 -1.64
N LEU A 147 11.46 17.06 -2.57
CA LEU A 147 11.16 17.79 -3.79
C LEU A 147 10.24 18.98 -3.50
N PRO A 148 10.67 20.23 -3.76
CA PRO A 148 9.80 21.40 -3.60
C PRO A 148 8.46 21.27 -4.34
N PRO A 149 8.41 20.83 -5.62
CA PRO A 149 7.14 20.67 -6.34
C PRO A 149 6.18 19.71 -5.65
N ALA A 150 6.68 18.62 -5.06
CA ALA A 150 5.83 17.66 -4.38
C ALA A 150 5.19 18.25 -3.12
N ARG A 151 5.89 19.13 -2.40
CA ARG A 151 5.37 19.82 -1.21
C ARG A 151 4.39 20.93 -1.59
N ASP A 152 4.76 21.74 -2.58
CA ASP A 152 3.96 22.87 -3.05
C ASP A 152 2.60 22.40 -3.58
N PHE A 153 2.58 21.31 -4.36
CA PHE A 153 1.34 20.83 -4.97
C PHE A 153 0.39 20.11 -4.00
N LEU A 154 0.80 19.79 -2.77
CA LEU A 154 -0.11 19.24 -1.74
C LEU A 154 -1.28 20.18 -1.44
N THR A 155 -1.04 21.49 -1.54
CA THR A 155 -2.02 22.53 -1.19
C THR A 155 -2.55 23.32 -2.37
N SER A 156 -2.07 23.07 -3.60
CA SER A 156 -2.35 23.83 -4.84
C SER A 156 -3.83 24.04 -5.22
N GLY A 157 -4.78 23.50 -4.47
CA GLY A 157 -6.21 23.50 -4.78
C GLY A 157 -6.62 22.47 -5.85
N LEU A 158 -5.66 21.70 -6.36
CA LEU A 158 -5.85 20.61 -7.32
C LEU A 158 -5.90 19.25 -6.62
N GLU A 159 -6.15 18.20 -7.41
CA GLU A 159 -6.36 16.84 -6.96
C GLU A 159 -5.11 16.12 -6.42
N THR A 160 -3.93 16.74 -6.37
CA THR A 160 -2.66 16.08 -6.01
C THR A 160 -2.71 15.35 -4.67
N GLY A 161 -3.36 15.94 -3.66
CA GLY A 161 -3.59 15.30 -2.37
C GLY A 161 -4.45 14.04 -2.49
N LEU A 162 -5.52 14.12 -3.28
CA LEU A 162 -6.40 12.99 -3.58
C LEU A 162 -5.69 11.90 -4.38
N VAL A 163 -4.85 12.26 -5.36
CA VAL A 163 -4.00 11.33 -6.12
C VAL A 163 -3.08 10.55 -5.16
N THR A 164 -2.41 11.26 -4.26
CA THR A 164 -1.51 10.67 -3.25
C THR A 164 -2.26 9.71 -2.33
N LEU A 165 -3.44 10.13 -1.84
CA LEU A 165 -4.31 9.29 -1.02
C LEU A 165 -4.77 8.03 -1.78
N TRP A 166 -5.21 8.19 -3.03
CA TRP A 166 -5.73 7.11 -3.85
C TRP A 166 -4.64 6.08 -4.17
N MET A 167 -3.44 6.52 -4.58
CA MET A 167 -2.33 5.63 -4.88
C MET A 167 -1.90 4.83 -3.64
N ALA A 168 -1.71 5.53 -2.52
CA ALA A 168 -1.29 4.88 -1.27
C ALA A 168 -2.39 3.99 -0.67
N GLY A 169 -3.65 4.42 -0.73
CA GLY A 169 -4.79 3.69 -0.20
C GLY A 169 -5.09 2.42 -0.98
N THR A 170 -5.06 2.47 -2.32
CA THR A 170 -5.23 1.27 -3.16
C THR A 170 -4.08 0.29 -2.96
N TRP A 171 -2.84 0.77 -2.87
CA TRP A 171 -1.69 -0.08 -2.49
C TRP A 171 -1.87 -0.70 -1.11
N TRP A 172 -2.29 0.08 -0.12
CA TRP A 172 -2.54 -0.41 1.24
C TRP A 172 -3.60 -1.51 1.25
N LEU A 173 -4.70 -1.37 0.50
CA LEU A 173 -5.73 -2.39 0.36
C LEU A 173 -5.17 -3.69 -0.25
N LEU A 174 -4.34 -3.58 -1.29
CA LEU A 174 -3.67 -4.73 -1.91
C LEU A 174 -2.73 -5.44 -0.93
N VAL A 175 -1.93 -4.71 -0.16
CA VAL A 175 -1.07 -5.28 0.88
C VAL A 175 -1.90 -5.98 1.96
N VAL A 176 -3.00 -5.37 2.40
CA VAL A 176 -3.91 -5.99 3.36
C VAL A 176 -4.47 -7.31 2.83
N LEU A 177 -4.93 -7.33 1.58
CA LEU A 177 -5.45 -8.53 0.93
C LEU A 177 -4.39 -9.62 0.77
N ALA A 178 -3.16 -9.26 0.41
CA ALA A 178 -2.06 -10.21 0.27
C ALA A 178 -1.66 -10.88 1.60
N ARG A 179 -1.94 -10.23 2.73
CA ARG A 179 -1.56 -10.70 4.07
C ARG A 179 -2.70 -11.38 4.83
N GLN A 180 -3.95 -11.16 4.42
CA GLN A 180 -5.13 -11.72 5.07
C GLN A 180 -5.54 -13.07 4.47
N ARG A 181 -6.02 -14.00 5.34
CA ARG A 181 -6.59 -15.30 4.89
C ARG A 181 -8.03 -15.19 4.39
N ARG A 182 -8.78 -14.17 4.81
CA ARG A 182 -10.16 -13.92 4.38
C ARG A 182 -10.25 -12.55 3.73
N THR A 183 -10.62 -12.53 2.46
CA THR A 183 -10.53 -11.34 1.60
C THR A 183 -11.88 -10.74 1.23
N GLY A 184 -13.00 -11.31 1.71
CA GLY A 184 -14.39 -11.03 1.27
C GLY A 184 -14.70 -9.57 0.93
N ALA A 185 -15.18 -8.78 1.90
CA ALA A 185 -15.59 -7.39 1.68
C ALA A 185 -14.43 -6.48 1.20
N VAL A 186 -13.20 -6.74 1.70
CA VAL A 186 -12.02 -5.94 1.36
C VAL A 186 -11.67 -6.05 -0.13
N SER A 187 -11.89 -7.22 -0.76
CA SER A 187 -11.64 -7.40 -2.20
C SER A 187 -12.59 -6.58 -3.07
N TRP A 188 -13.85 -6.46 -2.67
CA TRP A 188 -14.84 -5.61 -3.34
C TRP A 188 -14.53 -4.13 -3.15
N LEU A 189 -14.17 -3.72 -1.94
CA LEU A 189 -13.72 -2.36 -1.67
C LEU A 189 -12.47 -2.01 -2.51
N ALA A 190 -11.50 -2.91 -2.60
CA ALA A 190 -10.31 -2.71 -3.42
C ALA A 190 -10.65 -2.57 -4.91
N ALA A 191 -11.57 -3.40 -5.44
CA ALA A 191 -12.01 -3.28 -6.83
C ALA A 191 -12.69 -1.93 -7.10
N VAL A 192 -13.62 -1.49 -6.25
CA VAL A 192 -14.27 -0.17 -6.37
C VAL A 192 -13.25 0.95 -6.25
N ALA A 193 -12.36 0.90 -5.25
CA ALA A 193 -11.34 1.92 -5.03
C ALA A 193 -10.41 2.04 -6.25
N LEU A 194 -9.94 0.91 -6.80
CA LEU A 194 -9.14 0.89 -8.03
C LEU A 194 -9.92 1.45 -9.23
N GLY A 195 -11.20 1.10 -9.35
CA GLY A 195 -12.10 1.61 -10.39
C GLY A 195 -12.28 3.12 -10.41
N ILE A 196 -12.15 3.79 -9.26
CA ILE A 196 -12.28 5.25 -9.13
C ILE A 196 -11.08 6.00 -9.73
N GLY A 197 -9.96 5.33 -10.01
CA GLY A 197 -8.71 5.96 -10.50
C GLY A 197 -8.91 6.97 -11.64
N PRO A 198 -9.52 6.60 -12.78
CA PRO A 198 -9.78 7.50 -13.90
C PRO A 198 -10.59 8.77 -13.56
N LEU A 199 -11.43 8.71 -12.51
CA LEU A 199 -12.23 9.86 -12.03
C LEU A 199 -11.42 10.79 -11.12
N VAL A 200 -10.43 10.25 -10.40
CA VAL A 200 -9.44 11.07 -9.69
C VAL A 200 -8.58 11.81 -10.71
N ARG A 201 -8.08 11.08 -11.70
CA ARG A 201 -7.35 11.67 -12.83
C ARG A 201 -7.32 10.67 -13.97
N PRO A 202 -7.50 11.07 -15.24
CA PRO A 202 -7.53 10.14 -16.37
C PRO A 202 -6.29 9.25 -16.48
N ASP A 203 -5.10 9.80 -16.21
CA ASP A 203 -3.82 9.06 -16.25
C ASP A 203 -3.72 7.96 -15.18
N LEU A 204 -4.46 8.07 -14.07
CA LEU A 204 -4.52 7.01 -13.05
C LEU A 204 -5.25 5.76 -13.53
N GLY A 205 -5.89 5.78 -14.71
CA GLY A 205 -6.44 4.59 -15.34
C GLY A 205 -5.39 3.49 -15.56
N ILE A 206 -4.15 3.86 -15.87
CA ILE A 206 -3.05 2.89 -16.04
C ILE A 206 -2.75 2.20 -14.70
N PHE A 207 -2.65 2.97 -13.62
CA PHE A 207 -2.41 2.43 -12.28
C PHE A 207 -3.59 1.62 -11.75
N ALA A 208 -4.82 2.01 -12.10
CA ALA A 208 -6.03 1.26 -11.79
C ALA A 208 -6.01 -0.13 -12.44
N ILE A 209 -5.69 -0.20 -13.74
CA ILE A 209 -5.55 -1.48 -14.47
C ILE A 209 -4.46 -2.33 -13.83
N LEU A 210 -3.28 -1.76 -13.57
CA LEU A 210 -2.19 -2.50 -12.92
C LEU A 210 -2.59 -3.03 -11.54
N GLY A 211 -3.25 -2.21 -10.72
CA GLY A 211 -3.74 -2.62 -9.41
C GLY A 211 -4.81 -3.71 -9.50
N LEU A 212 -5.69 -3.67 -10.50
CA LEU A 212 -6.68 -4.73 -10.76
C LEU A 212 -6.00 -6.03 -11.19
N LEU A 213 -4.95 -5.97 -12.02
CA LEU A 213 -4.15 -7.14 -12.37
C LEU A 213 -3.48 -7.75 -11.14
N VAL A 214 -2.91 -6.92 -10.26
CA VAL A 214 -2.34 -7.37 -8.98
C VAL A 214 -3.42 -7.98 -8.07
N LEU A 215 -4.61 -7.38 -8.02
CA LEU A 215 -5.76 -7.90 -7.26
C LEU A 215 -6.15 -9.29 -7.76
N VAL A 216 -6.32 -9.46 -9.07
CA VAL A 216 -6.65 -10.75 -9.70
C VAL A 216 -5.55 -11.78 -9.47
N ALA A 217 -4.28 -11.40 -9.61
CA ALA A 217 -3.13 -12.27 -9.37
C ALA A 217 -3.05 -12.74 -7.90
N THR A 218 -3.41 -11.86 -6.96
CA THR A 218 -3.41 -12.14 -5.52
C THR A 218 -4.58 -13.04 -5.12
N LEU A 219 -5.78 -12.80 -5.67
CA LEU A 219 -6.99 -13.52 -5.28
C LEU A 219 -7.22 -14.82 -6.06
N ARG A 220 -6.70 -14.89 -7.29
CA ARG A 220 -6.96 -15.97 -8.28
C ARG A 220 -8.45 -16.37 -8.33
N PRO A 221 -9.36 -15.40 -8.59
CA PRO A 221 -10.80 -15.66 -8.56
C PRO A 221 -11.22 -16.56 -9.73
N GLY A 222 -12.25 -17.38 -9.52
CA GLY A 222 -12.98 -18.00 -10.63
C GLY A 222 -13.71 -16.95 -11.48
N TRP A 223 -14.08 -17.30 -12.71
CA TRP A 223 -14.65 -16.38 -13.70
C TRP A 223 -15.85 -15.55 -13.20
N GLN A 224 -16.79 -16.15 -12.46
CA GLN A 224 -17.95 -15.42 -11.91
C GLN A 224 -17.53 -14.30 -10.95
N ARG A 225 -16.56 -14.59 -10.07
CA ARG A 225 -16.05 -13.58 -9.13
C ARG A 225 -15.17 -12.55 -9.84
N LEU A 226 -14.44 -12.94 -10.87
CA LEU A 226 -13.69 -12.02 -11.71
C LEU A 226 -14.63 -11.01 -12.38
N LEU A 227 -15.70 -11.47 -13.02
CA LEU A 227 -16.72 -10.61 -13.61
C LEU A 227 -17.36 -9.68 -12.57
N GLY A 228 -17.65 -10.20 -11.38
CA GLY A 228 -18.15 -9.37 -10.28
C GLY A 228 -17.17 -8.26 -9.91
N LEU A 229 -15.90 -8.57 -9.67
CA LEU A 229 -14.88 -7.58 -9.33
C LEU A 229 -14.67 -6.56 -10.46
N ALA A 230 -14.66 -7.01 -11.71
CA ALA A 230 -14.57 -6.14 -12.88
C ALA A 230 -15.79 -5.20 -12.97
N GLY A 231 -17.00 -5.73 -12.77
CA GLY A 231 -18.23 -4.94 -12.71
C GLY A 231 -18.22 -3.91 -11.58
N ALA A 232 -17.74 -4.30 -10.40
CA ALA A 232 -17.62 -3.38 -9.25
C ALA A 232 -16.61 -2.25 -9.52
N ALA A 233 -15.47 -2.56 -10.15
CA ALA A 233 -14.48 -1.57 -10.55
C ALA A 233 -15.03 -0.64 -11.65
N ALA A 234 -15.79 -1.18 -12.61
CA ALA A 234 -16.31 -0.42 -13.73
C ALA A 234 -17.56 0.42 -13.39
N ALA A 235 -18.34 0.05 -12.37
CA ALA A 235 -19.66 0.63 -12.11
C ALA A 235 -19.65 2.16 -12.01
N VAL A 236 -18.76 2.72 -11.19
CA VAL A 236 -18.67 4.18 -10.98
C VAL A 236 -18.12 4.91 -12.21
N PRO A 237 -16.95 4.55 -12.79
CA PRO A 237 -16.41 5.25 -13.96
C PRO A 237 -17.31 5.13 -15.19
N VAL A 238 -17.93 3.96 -15.44
CA VAL A 238 -18.87 3.80 -16.56
C VAL A 238 -20.15 4.59 -16.32
N GLY A 239 -20.68 4.60 -15.09
CA GLY A 239 -21.83 5.44 -14.74
C GLY A 239 -21.55 6.92 -14.98
N TYR A 240 -20.36 7.39 -14.62
CA TYR A 240 -19.94 8.75 -14.92
C TYR A 240 -19.78 9.00 -16.42
N GLU A 241 -19.25 8.05 -17.18
CA GLU A 241 -19.09 8.18 -18.63
C GLU A 241 -20.45 8.28 -19.34
N ILE A 242 -21.44 7.50 -18.92
CA ILE A 242 -22.82 7.60 -19.41
C ILE A 242 -23.41 8.97 -19.08
N PHE A 243 -23.20 9.44 -17.83
CA PHE A 243 -23.60 10.79 -17.44
C PHE A 243 -22.91 11.85 -18.30
N ARG A 244 -21.60 11.74 -18.55
CA ARG A 244 -20.81 12.68 -19.35
C ARG A 244 -21.36 12.75 -20.78
N ALA A 245 -21.57 11.60 -21.40
CA ALA A 245 -22.12 11.48 -22.74
C ALA A 245 -23.50 12.13 -22.85
N GLY A 246 -24.40 11.87 -21.89
CA GLY A 246 -25.77 12.40 -21.90
C GLY A 246 -25.86 13.88 -21.51
N TYR A 247 -25.06 14.33 -20.55
CA TYR A 247 -25.13 15.69 -20.00
C TYR A 247 -24.34 16.70 -20.84
N TYR A 248 -23.08 16.39 -21.19
CA TYR A 248 -22.22 17.30 -21.94
C TYR A 248 -22.22 17.05 -23.46
N GLY A 249 -22.77 15.92 -23.93
CA GLY A 249 -22.74 15.57 -25.34
C GLY A 249 -21.34 15.18 -25.86
N LEU A 250 -20.43 14.82 -24.96
CA LEU A 250 -19.05 14.43 -25.28
C LEU A 250 -18.70 13.09 -24.62
N LEU A 251 -17.90 12.27 -25.30
CA LEU A 251 -17.35 10.99 -24.78
C LEU A 251 -15.97 11.15 -24.13
N VAL A 252 -15.43 12.36 -24.16
CA VAL A 252 -14.13 12.69 -23.58
C VAL A 252 -14.23 14.04 -22.90
N PRO A 253 -13.45 14.27 -21.82
CA PRO A 253 -13.43 15.57 -21.17
C PRO A 253 -13.05 16.67 -22.18
N ALA A 254 -13.70 17.83 -22.10
CA ALA A 254 -13.37 18.96 -22.98
C ALA A 254 -11.89 19.39 -22.81
N SER A 255 -11.35 19.25 -21.61
CA SER A 255 -9.92 19.48 -21.33
C SER A 255 -8.99 18.54 -22.09
N ALA A 256 -9.40 17.30 -22.38
CA ALA A 256 -8.60 16.37 -23.18
C ALA A 256 -8.54 16.79 -24.66
N LEU A 257 -9.65 17.30 -25.20
CA LEU A 257 -9.72 17.85 -26.56
C LEU A 257 -8.90 19.14 -26.68
N ALA A 258 -9.04 20.06 -25.72
CA ALA A 258 -8.35 21.34 -25.73
C ALA A 258 -6.83 21.22 -25.57
N LYS A 259 -6.35 20.20 -24.84
CA LYS A 259 -4.93 19.98 -24.55
C LYS A 259 -4.26 19.00 -25.51
N GLU A 260 -4.88 18.66 -26.64
CA GLU A 260 -4.37 17.69 -27.62
C GLU A 260 -3.87 16.39 -26.98
N ALA A 261 -4.62 15.84 -26.00
CA ALA A 261 -4.13 14.77 -25.12
C ALA A 261 -3.67 13.49 -25.86
N ALA A 262 -4.06 13.32 -27.12
CA ALA A 262 -3.65 12.19 -27.97
C ALA A 262 -2.26 12.36 -28.64
N ARG A 263 -1.69 13.56 -28.69
CA ARG A 263 -0.40 13.79 -29.33
C ARG A 263 0.76 13.47 -28.39
N VAL A 264 1.66 12.62 -28.86
CA VAL A 264 2.85 12.23 -28.10
C VAL A 264 3.99 13.19 -28.37
N ARG A 265 4.52 13.81 -27.30
CA ARG A 265 5.61 14.79 -27.35
C ARG A 265 6.87 14.25 -26.69
N TRP A 266 7.53 13.28 -27.35
CA TRP A 266 8.69 12.57 -26.80
C TRP A 266 9.85 13.50 -26.42
N GLN A 267 10.17 14.46 -27.29
CA GLN A 267 11.28 15.38 -27.08
C GLN A 267 11.07 16.24 -25.84
N ASP A 268 9.87 16.79 -25.67
CA ASP A 268 9.51 17.59 -24.51
C ASP A 268 9.49 16.75 -23.22
N GLY A 269 9.00 15.50 -23.30
CA GLY A 269 9.01 14.59 -22.17
C GLY A 269 10.43 14.24 -21.70
N ILE A 270 11.36 13.99 -22.63
CA ILE A 270 12.77 13.73 -22.32
C ILE A 270 13.42 14.99 -21.74
N ALA A 271 13.19 16.16 -22.35
CA ALA A 271 13.71 17.43 -21.85
C ALA A 271 13.20 17.73 -20.43
N TYR A 272 11.91 17.51 -20.18
CA TYR A 272 11.30 17.69 -18.86
C TYR A 272 11.90 16.73 -17.82
N LEU A 273 12.13 15.47 -18.18
CA LEU A 273 12.77 14.49 -17.29
C LEU A 273 14.22 14.89 -16.97
N GLN A 274 14.98 15.31 -18.00
CA GLN A 274 16.36 15.76 -17.84
C GLN A 274 16.44 17.00 -16.95
N ASP A 275 15.58 17.98 -17.17
CA ASP A 275 15.48 19.19 -16.35
C ASP A 275 15.13 18.84 -14.90
N THR A 276 14.16 17.95 -14.67
CA THR A 276 13.78 17.50 -13.32
C THR A 276 14.95 16.81 -12.61
N VAL A 277 15.65 15.89 -13.29
CA VAL A 277 16.78 15.16 -12.70
C VAL A 277 17.96 16.08 -12.42
N ALA A 278 18.26 17.00 -13.34
CA ALA A 278 19.37 17.93 -13.23
C ALA A 278 19.11 19.01 -12.16
N THR A 279 17.92 19.62 -12.16
CA THR A 279 17.54 20.69 -11.21
C THR A 279 17.52 20.19 -9.77
N TYR A 280 16.99 18.99 -9.53
CA TYR A 280 16.88 18.43 -8.18
C TYR A 280 17.98 17.41 -7.83
N TRP A 281 18.99 17.25 -8.68
CA TRP A 281 20.14 16.37 -8.47
C TRP A 281 19.73 14.94 -8.10
N LEU A 282 18.65 14.44 -8.72
CA LEU A 282 18.01 13.17 -8.34
C LEU A 282 18.93 11.95 -8.50
N TRP A 283 19.99 12.07 -9.29
CA TRP A 283 21.04 11.06 -9.43
C TRP A 283 21.78 10.79 -8.11
N LEU A 284 21.89 11.75 -7.20
CA LEU A 284 22.52 11.57 -5.88
C LEU A 284 21.73 10.60 -4.98
N PRO A 285 20.45 10.86 -4.62
CA PRO A 285 19.70 9.95 -3.75
C PRO A 285 19.51 8.57 -4.38
N VAL A 286 19.34 8.49 -5.71
CA VAL A 286 19.29 7.22 -6.44
C VAL A 286 20.63 6.48 -6.34
N GLY A 287 21.75 7.17 -6.60
CA GLY A 287 23.10 6.61 -6.49
C GLY A 287 23.42 6.11 -5.08
N CYS A 288 23.09 6.89 -4.05
CA CYS A 288 23.23 6.47 -2.65
C CYS A 288 22.38 5.22 -2.34
N GLY A 289 21.13 5.17 -2.81
CA GLY A 289 20.25 4.00 -2.66
C GLY A 289 20.82 2.75 -3.32
N LEU A 290 21.35 2.88 -4.54
CA LEU A 290 21.99 1.78 -5.27
C LEU A 290 23.27 1.31 -4.58
N LEU A 291 24.09 2.21 -4.07
CA LEU A 291 25.30 1.86 -3.31
C LEU A 291 24.94 1.08 -2.03
N VAL A 292 23.94 1.54 -1.28
CA VAL A 292 23.44 0.83 -0.09
C VAL A 292 22.96 -0.57 -0.47
N LEU A 293 22.18 -0.70 -1.56
CA LEU A 293 21.73 -1.99 -2.09
C LEU A 293 22.93 -2.90 -2.45
N ALA A 294 23.92 -2.38 -3.16
CA ALA A 294 25.12 -3.13 -3.54
C ALA A 294 25.89 -3.65 -2.32
N VAL A 295 26.10 -2.81 -1.30
CA VAL A 295 26.75 -3.21 -0.03
C VAL A 295 25.94 -4.29 0.69
N LEU A 296 24.62 -4.16 0.73
CA LEU A 296 23.74 -5.14 1.37
C LEU A 296 23.71 -6.49 0.64
N VAL A 297 23.81 -6.49 -0.70
CA VAL A 297 23.90 -7.72 -1.50
C VAL A 297 25.27 -8.37 -1.32
N GLY A 298 26.37 -7.63 -1.42
CA GLY A 298 27.73 -8.16 -1.24
C GLY A 298 27.95 -8.81 0.14
N ARG A 299 27.44 -8.18 1.21
CA ARG A 299 27.51 -8.77 2.58
C ARG A 299 26.73 -10.09 2.73
N ARG A 300 25.70 -10.32 1.91
CA ARG A 300 24.95 -11.59 1.93
C ARG A 300 25.69 -12.71 1.21
N GLU A 301 26.52 -12.37 0.23
CA GLU A 301 27.35 -13.33 -0.50
C GLU A 301 28.56 -13.76 0.34
N ASP A 302 29.23 -12.83 1.01
CA ASP A 302 30.33 -13.12 1.94
C ASP A 302 29.89 -13.98 3.15
N GLY A 303 28.66 -13.77 3.64
CA GLY A 303 28.07 -14.61 4.69
C GLY A 303 27.69 -16.02 4.23
N ARG A 304 27.62 -16.27 2.91
CA ARG A 304 27.34 -17.58 2.29
C ARG A 304 28.60 -18.35 1.91
N THR A 305 29.74 -17.66 1.76
CA THR A 305 31.05 -18.26 1.46
C THR A 305 31.90 -18.54 2.70
N GLY A 306 31.36 -18.32 3.92
CA GLY A 306 31.93 -18.86 5.16
C GLY A 306 32.05 -20.38 5.04
N GLY A 307 33.29 -20.85 4.90
CA GLY A 307 33.64 -22.23 4.57
C GLY A 307 33.04 -23.29 5.48
N PRO A 308 33.10 -24.58 5.08
CA PRO A 308 32.57 -25.69 5.88
C PRO A 308 33.10 -25.60 7.31
N PRO A 309 32.26 -25.87 8.33
CA PRO A 309 32.71 -25.81 9.72
C PRO A 309 33.97 -26.67 9.85
N SER A 310 35.06 -26.06 10.33
CA SER A 310 36.29 -26.78 10.67
C SER A 310 35.91 -28.00 11.53
N PRO A 311 36.41 -29.21 11.23
CA PRO A 311 36.13 -30.37 12.05
C PRO A 311 36.57 -30.03 13.47
N SER A 312 35.62 -30.09 14.41
CA SER A 312 35.90 -29.93 15.83
C SER A 312 37.02 -30.90 16.24
N PRO A 313 37.95 -30.50 17.12
CA PRO A 313 38.97 -31.42 17.60
C PRO A 313 38.28 -32.64 18.23
N SER A 314 38.68 -33.80 17.74
CA SER A 314 38.33 -35.15 18.15
C SER A 314 37.73 -35.29 19.55
N CYS A 315 36.51 -35.84 19.62
CA CYS A 315 36.01 -36.51 20.82
C CYS A 315 36.95 -37.67 21.19
N PRO A 316 37.53 -37.73 22.40
CA PRO A 316 38.48 -38.75 22.78
C PRO A 316 37.80 -40.02 23.31
N TRP A 317 36.81 -40.58 22.61
CA TRP A 317 36.19 -41.85 23.01
C TRP A 317 35.81 -42.70 21.79
N SER A 318 36.84 -43.28 21.16
CA SER A 318 36.67 -44.42 20.25
C SER A 318 37.34 -45.66 20.84
N ARG A 319 36.72 -46.26 21.84
CA ARG A 319 36.91 -47.67 22.19
C ARG A 319 35.53 -48.28 22.42
N GLY A 320 35.10 -49.13 21.48
CA GLY A 320 33.92 -49.98 21.66
C GLY A 320 32.75 -49.70 20.70
N CYS A 321 32.98 -49.78 19.39
CA CYS A 321 31.89 -50.13 18.46
C CYS A 321 32.33 -51.32 17.59
N SER A 322 31.54 -52.39 17.65
CA SER A 322 31.72 -53.64 16.93
C SER A 322 31.59 -53.47 15.40
N PRO A 323 32.28 -54.28 14.58
CA PRO A 323 32.29 -54.15 13.14
C PRO A 323 31.05 -54.80 12.51
N ARG A 324 29.88 -54.16 12.61
CA ARG A 324 28.69 -54.49 11.80
C ARG A 324 27.85 -53.25 11.51
N CYS A 325 28.39 -52.35 10.71
CA CYS A 325 27.61 -51.35 9.96
C CYS A 325 28.44 -50.93 8.74
N THR A 326 28.56 -51.85 7.78
CA THR A 326 28.95 -51.52 6.42
C THR A 326 27.82 -50.75 5.75
N TRP A 327 28.16 -49.58 5.20
CA TRP A 327 27.45 -48.92 4.10
C TRP A 327 25.98 -48.52 4.34
N CYS A 328 25.74 -47.22 4.55
CA CYS A 328 24.58 -46.55 3.97
C CYS A 328 25.06 -45.28 3.27
N GLY A 329 25.21 -45.43 1.96
CA GLY A 329 25.36 -44.33 1.03
C GLY A 329 24.09 -43.49 0.95
N TRP A 330 24.22 -42.44 0.15
CA TRP A 330 23.26 -41.40 -0.15
C TRP A 330 21.82 -41.89 -0.38
N ALA A 331 20.89 -41.05 0.08
CA ALA A 331 19.45 -41.07 -0.18
C ALA A 331 18.68 -42.28 0.39
N VAL A 332 17.74 -42.00 1.30
CA VAL A 332 16.32 -42.36 1.14
C VAL A 332 15.53 -41.94 2.39
N THR A 333 14.42 -41.29 2.10
CA THR A 333 13.23 -41.04 2.92
C THR A 333 12.79 -42.24 3.76
N SER A 334 12.31 -41.95 4.98
CA SER A 334 11.66 -42.84 5.97
C SER A 334 12.58 -43.58 6.96
N CYS A 335 12.54 -43.15 8.23
CA CYS A 335 12.92 -43.99 9.36
C CYS A 335 11.64 -44.58 9.96
N THR A 336 11.47 -45.89 9.82
CA THR A 336 10.49 -46.69 10.55
C THR A 336 10.88 -46.80 12.02
N ALA A 337 9.89 -46.66 12.90
CA ALA A 337 10.02 -46.81 14.34
C ALA A 337 10.35 -48.26 14.69
N GLY A 338 11.57 -48.53 15.18
CA GLY A 338 11.94 -49.91 15.51
C GLY A 338 13.39 -50.13 15.95
N CYS A 339 13.97 -49.24 16.77
CA CYS A 339 15.20 -49.53 17.50
C CYS A 339 15.37 -48.55 18.67
N CYS A 340 14.70 -48.82 19.77
CA CYS A 340 14.98 -48.18 21.06
C CYS A 340 14.91 -49.24 22.16
N SER A 341 16.03 -49.89 22.45
CA SER A 341 16.21 -50.62 23.69
C SER A 341 16.48 -49.61 24.81
N ARG A 342 15.73 -49.75 25.89
CA ARG A 342 15.81 -48.95 27.11
C ARG A 342 17.20 -49.10 27.75
N ARG A 343 18.05 -48.06 27.69
CA ARG A 343 18.98 -47.60 28.74
C ARG A 343 20.04 -46.65 28.14
N SER A 344 19.75 -45.34 28.17
CA SER A 344 20.71 -44.24 28.44
C SER A 344 20.08 -42.90 28.05
N PRO A 345 20.06 -41.89 28.93
CA PRO A 345 19.52 -40.58 28.62
C PRO A 345 20.66 -39.66 28.15
N ARG A 346 20.76 -39.38 26.85
CA ARG A 346 21.35 -38.19 26.22
C ARG A 346 21.57 -38.45 24.73
N CYS A 347 20.51 -38.37 23.93
CA CYS A 347 20.62 -38.09 22.51
C CYS A 347 20.14 -36.66 22.27
N CYS A 348 21.09 -35.74 22.08
CA CYS A 348 20.84 -34.40 21.58
C CYS A 348 20.51 -34.47 20.09
N CYS A 349 19.24 -34.73 19.74
CA CYS A 349 18.75 -34.40 18.40
C CYS A 349 18.36 -32.92 18.37
N ARG A 350 19.30 -32.09 17.92
CA ARG A 350 19.06 -30.68 17.59
C ARG A 350 18.22 -30.65 16.30
N SER A 351 16.91 -30.50 16.43
CA SER A 351 16.02 -30.32 15.28
C SER A 351 16.30 -28.96 14.64
N SER A 352 16.98 -28.96 13.50
CA SER A 352 16.98 -27.84 12.55
C SER A 352 15.59 -27.73 11.93
N SER A 353 14.68 -27.03 12.60
CA SER A 353 13.41 -26.62 12.00
C SER A 353 13.64 -25.35 11.18
N TYR A 354 13.83 -25.51 9.87
CA TYR A 354 13.56 -24.45 8.90
C TYR A 354 12.04 -24.25 8.84
N ARG A 355 11.57 -23.06 9.23
CA ARG A 355 10.29 -22.47 8.82
C ARG A 355 10.45 -20.96 8.72
#